data_AF-A0A5S9MIU9-F1
#
_entry.id   AF-A0A5S9MIU9-F1
#
_cell.length_a   1.000
_cell.length_b   1.000
_cell.length_c   1.000
_cell.angle_alpha   90.00
_cell.angle_beta   90.00
_cell.angle_gamma   90.00
#
_symmetry.space_group_name_H-M   'P 1'
#
loop_
_entity.id
_entity.type
_entity.pdbx_description
1 polymer ?
#
loop_
_entity_poly.entity_id
_entity_poly.type
_entity_poly.pdbx_seq_one_letter_code
_entity_poly.pdbx_strand_id
1 'polypeptide(L)'
;MLIIGLLFTAMFLISNTIKITIFARRKEIEIMKLVGATNWFIRWPFFIEGLLLGVFGSIIPIALLLGTYQYAVGWVAPRVQGSFISMLPYNPFVYQVSLILLVIGAIIGVWGSLTSIRKFLKV
;
A
#
# COMPACT_ATOMS: atom_id res chain seq x y z
N MET A 1 9.20 -15.39 8.33
CA MET A 1 10.00 -15.28 7.08
C MET A 1 9.14 -14.96 5.85
N LEU A 2 8.01 -15.64 5.61
CA LEU A 2 7.14 -15.37 4.45
C LEU A 2 6.68 -13.91 4.32
N ILE A 3 6.25 -13.28 5.42
CA ILE A 3 5.81 -11.88 5.42
C ILE A 3 6.92 -10.94 4.94
N ILE A 4 8.15 -11.16 5.41
CA ILE A 4 9.32 -10.35 5.01
C ILE A 4 9.62 -10.54 3.52
N GLY A 5 9.52 -11.78 3.02
CA GLY A 5 9.69 -12.08 1.59
C GLY A 5 8.64 -11.38 0.71
N LEU A 6 7.37 -11.40 1.11
CA LEU A 6 6.29 -10.72 0.40
C LEU A 6 6.44 -9.20 0.43
N LEU A 7 6.89 -8.64 1.55
CA LEU A 7 7.21 -7.21 1.62
C LEU A 7 8.33 -6.83 0.65
N PHE A 8 9.36 -7.67 0.54
CA PHE A 8 10.46 -7.44 -0.39
C PHE A 8 10.00 -7.51 -1.85
N THR A 9 9.19 -8.51 -2.22
CA THR A 9 8.66 -8.62 -3.59
C THR A 9 7.71 -7.47 -3.93
N ALA A 10 6.89 -7.03 -2.97
CA ALA A 10 6.04 -5.84 -3.13
C ALA A 10 6.88 -4.58 -3.38
N MET A 11 7.94 -4.35 -2.60
CA MET A 11 8.87 -3.24 -2.82
C MET A 11 9.55 -3.32 -4.20
N PHE A 12 9.89 -4.52 -4.65
CA PHE A 12 10.49 -4.75 -5.96
C PHE A 12 9.50 -4.48 -7.11
N LEU A 13 8.23 -4.86 -6.96
CA LEU A 13 7.17 -4.55 -7.92
C LEU A 13 6.94 -3.04 -8.03
N ILE A 14 6.76 -2.37 -6.90
CA ILE A 14 6.58 -0.90 -6.85
C ILE A 14 7.76 -0.20 -7.54
N SER A 15 8.98 -0.70 -7.27
CA SER A 15 10.21 -0.20 -7.90
C SER A 15 10.16 -0.28 -9.42
N ASN A 16 9.75 -1.44 -9.95
CA ASN A 16 9.68 -1.65 -11.39
C ASN A 16 8.59 -0.78 -12.03
N THR A 17 7.43 -0.65 -11.37
CA THR A 17 6.35 0.22 -11.84
C THR A 17 6.80 1.66 -11.96
N ILE A 18 7.47 2.21 -10.94
CA ILE A 18 7.97 3.59 -10.96
C ILE A 18 8.99 3.79 -12.08
N LYS A 19 9.86 2.80 -12.32
CA LYS A 19 10.82 2.85 -13.42
C LYS A 19 10.12 2.99 -14.77
N ILE A 20 9.05 2.22 -14.99
CA ILE A 20 8.24 2.29 -16.21
C ILE A 20 7.57 3.67 -16.31
N THR A 21 7.00 4.19 -15.22
CA THR A 21 6.38 5.52 -15.21
C THR A 21 7.38 6.64 -15.51
N ILE A 22 8.56 6.60 -14.89
CA ILE A 22 9.64 7.58 -15.15
C ILE A 22 10.00 7.56 -16.64
N PHE A 23 10.12 6.38 -17.23
CA PHE A 23 10.44 6.26 -18.65
C PHE A 23 9.34 6.85 -19.54
N ALA A 24 8.07 6.57 -19.22
CA ALA A 24 6.93 7.14 -19.93
C ALA A 24 6.87 8.67 -19.83
N ARG A 25 7.24 9.23 -18.67
CA ARG A 25 7.27 10.69 -18.41
C ARG A 25 8.62 11.36 -18.67
N ARG A 26 9.57 10.69 -19.33
CA ARG A 26 10.94 11.22 -19.52
C ARG A 26 10.97 12.60 -20.16
N LYS A 27 10.13 12.85 -21.18
CA LYS A 27 10.01 14.16 -21.84
C LYS A 27 9.49 15.25 -20.90
N GLU A 28 8.49 14.95 -20.08
CA GLU A 28 7.97 15.90 -19.07
C GLU A 28 9.06 16.28 -18.07
N ILE A 29 9.81 15.29 -17.57
CA ILE A 29 10.91 15.52 -16.62
C ILE A 29 12.02 16.38 -17.25
N GLU A 30 12.32 16.16 -18.54
CA GLU A 30 13.29 16.96 -19.29
C GLU A 30 12.84 18.42 -19.43
N ILE A 31 11.57 18.65 -19.79
CA ILE A 31 10.98 19.99 -19.83
C ILE A 31 11.07 20.64 -18.43
N MET A 32 10.69 19.94 -17.38
CA MET A 32 10.74 20.45 -16.00
C MET A 32 12.16 20.86 -15.59
N LYS A 33 13.20 20.10 -15.99
CA LYS A 33 14.60 20.47 -15.75
C LYS A 33 15.02 21.72 -16.51
N LEU A 34 14.54 21.90 -17.74
CA LEU A 34 14.85 23.08 -18.57
C LEU A 34 14.28 24.38 -17.98
N VAL A 35 13.14 24.31 -17.28
CA VAL A 35 12.56 25.47 -16.57
C VAL A 35 13.15 25.66 -15.16
N GLY A 36 14.18 24.90 -14.78
CA GLY A 36 14.86 25.01 -13.48
C GLY A 36 14.11 24.38 -12.31
N ALA A 37 13.20 23.42 -12.55
CA ALA A 37 12.47 22.76 -11.48
C ALA A 37 13.42 21.99 -10.54
N THR A 38 13.17 22.09 -9.24
CA THR A 38 13.99 21.41 -8.23
C THR A 38 13.84 19.88 -8.31
N ASN A 39 14.89 19.16 -7.92
CA ASN A 39 14.86 17.68 -7.85
C ASN A 39 13.72 17.14 -6.96
N TRP A 40 13.22 17.93 -6.02
CA TRP A 40 12.05 17.58 -5.19
C TRP A 40 10.76 17.60 -6.00
N PHE A 41 10.59 18.60 -6.87
CA PHE A 41 9.40 18.76 -7.71
C PHE A 41 9.26 17.60 -8.70
N ILE A 42 10.38 17.06 -9.20
CA ILE A 42 10.41 15.86 -10.06
C ILE A 42 10.04 14.60 -9.27
N ARG A 43 10.34 14.53 -7.97
CA ARG A 43 10.09 13.34 -7.13
C ARG A 43 8.68 13.28 -6.54
N TRP A 44 8.03 14.43 -6.40
CA TRP A 44 6.68 14.56 -5.86
C TRP A 44 5.61 13.68 -6.54
N PRO A 45 5.48 13.61 -7.88
CA PRO A 45 4.48 12.75 -8.52
C PRO A 45 4.68 11.26 -8.16
N PHE A 46 5.92 10.80 -8.06
CA PHE A 46 6.23 9.42 -7.71
C PHE A 46 5.98 9.09 -6.23
N PHE A 47 6.11 10.09 -5.35
CA PHE A 47 5.69 9.96 -3.95
C PHE A 47 4.17 9.71 -3.87
N ILE A 48 3.39 10.47 -4.62
CA ILE A 48 1.93 10.32 -4.67
C ILE A 48 1.56 8.96 -5.26
N GLU A 49 2.17 8.52 -6.37
CA GLU A 49 1.93 7.19 -6.93
C GLU A 49 2.23 6.07 -5.92
N GLY A 50 3.37 6.14 -5.22
CA GLY A 50 3.73 5.18 -4.19
C GLY A 50 2.74 5.15 -3.03
N LEU A 51 2.30 6.33 -2.57
CA LEU A 51 1.29 6.45 -1.53
C LEU A 51 -0.04 5.85 -1.97
N LEU A 52 -0.51 6.16 -3.18
CA LEU A 52 -1.75 5.61 -3.73
C LEU A 52 -1.68 4.09 -3.83
N LEU A 53 -0.58 3.54 -4.35
CA LEU A 53 -0.37 2.08 -4.41
C LEU A 53 -0.43 1.44 -3.02
N GLY A 54 0.21 2.04 -2.01
CA GLY A 54 0.17 1.56 -0.64
C GLY A 54 -1.23 1.65 -0.01
N VAL A 55 -1.92 2.76 -0.21
CA VAL A 55 -3.27 3.00 0.31
C VAL A 55 -4.28 2.04 -0.32
N PHE A 56 -4.32 1.93 -1.65
CA PHE A 56 -5.19 0.97 -2.33
C PHE A 56 -4.84 -0.49 -1.98
N GLY A 57 -3.55 -0.79 -1.87
CA GLY A 57 -3.06 -2.09 -1.43
C GLY A 57 -3.47 -2.46 0.01
N SER A 58 -3.87 -1.48 0.82
CA SER A 58 -4.36 -1.69 2.19
C SER A 58 -5.88 -1.71 2.25
N ILE A 59 -6.53 -0.75 1.60
CA ILE A 59 -7.98 -0.56 1.64
C ILE A 59 -8.71 -1.75 1.03
N ILE A 60 -8.23 -2.27 -0.11
CA ILE A 60 -8.91 -3.37 -0.82
C ILE A 60 -8.95 -4.65 0.05
N PRO A 61 -7.82 -5.15 0.60
CA PRO A 61 -7.85 -6.28 1.53
C PRO A 61 -8.67 -6.02 2.79
N ILE A 62 -8.58 -4.82 3.37
CA ILE A 62 -9.37 -4.47 4.57
C ILE A 62 -10.86 -4.57 4.25
N ALA A 63 -11.34 -3.93 3.19
CA ALA A 63 -12.76 -3.97 2.81
C ALA A 63 -13.24 -5.40 2.55
N LEU A 64 -12.42 -6.21 1.88
CA LEU A 64 -12.71 -7.61 1.60
C LEU A 64 -12.77 -8.44 2.88
N LEU A 65 -11.86 -8.20 3.83
CA LEU A 65 -11.82 -8.88 5.13
C LEU A 65 -13.04 -8.52 5.98
N LEU A 66 -13.47 -7.25 5.98
CA LEU A 66 -14.67 -6.81 6.70
C LEU A 66 -15.96 -7.37 6.09
N GLY A 67 -16.09 -7.33 4.76
CA GLY A 67 -17.24 -7.88 4.06
C GLY A 67 -17.36 -9.38 4.25
N THR A 68 -16.25 -10.11 4.14
CA THR A 68 -16.22 -11.56 4.37
C THR A 68 -16.45 -11.92 5.82
N TYR A 69 -15.94 -11.15 6.80
CA TYR A 69 -16.19 -11.39 8.22
C TYR A 69 -17.68 -11.29 8.55
N GLN A 70 -18.38 -10.26 8.08
CA GLN A 70 -19.82 -10.11 8.31
C GLN A 70 -20.62 -11.26 7.69
N TYR A 71 -20.29 -11.65 6.46
CA TYR A 71 -20.96 -12.77 5.79
C TYR A 71 -20.67 -14.10 6.49
N ALA A 72 -19.41 -14.38 6.82
CA ALA A 72 -19.00 -15.60 7.50
C ALA A 72 -19.64 -15.74 8.88
N VAL A 73 -19.69 -14.67 9.68
CA VAL A 73 -20.37 -14.68 10.98
C VAL A 73 -21.86 -14.97 10.82
N GLY A 74 -22.55 -14.38 9.83
CA GLY A 74 -23.96 -14.67 9.56
C GLY A 74 -24.24 -16.13 9.21
N TRP A 75 -23.32 -16.80 8.50
CA TRP A 75 -23.45 -18.21 8.11
C TRP A 75 -23.00 -19.20 9.19
N VAL A 76 -22.05 -18.81 10.04
CA VAL A 76 -21.43 -19.67 11.06
C VAL A 76 -22.12 -19.55 12.42
N ALA A 77 -22.69 -18.38 12.76
CA ALA A 77 -23.40 -18.16 14.02
C ALA A 77 -24.49 -19.22 14.34
N PRO A 78 -25.34 -19.68 13.40
CA PRO A 78 -26.32 -20.72 13.73
C PRO A 78 -25.72 -22.12 13.93
N ARG A 79 -24.45 -22.37 13.55
CA ARG A 79 -23.77 -23.66 13.69
C ARG A 79 -22.81 -23.74 14.88
N VAL A 80 -22.58 -22.63 15.59
CA VAL A 80 -21.56 -22.49 16.65
C VAL A 80 -22.20 -22.16 18.02
N GLN A 81 -23.52 -22.35 18.17
CA GLN A 81 -24.18 -22.33 19.48
C GLN A 81 -23.64 -23.49 20.35
N GLY A 82 -22.52 -23.28 21.04
CA GLY A 82 -21.90 -24.26 21.94
C GLY A 82 -20.37 -24.23 22.04
N SER A 83 -19.66 -23.48 21.18
CA SER A 83 -18.20 -23.44 21.20
C SER A 83 -17.66 -22.23 21.96
N PHE A 84 -16.54 -22.40 22.69
CA PHE A 84 -15.73 -21.38 23.38
C PHE A 84 -15.09 -20.32 22.46
N ILE A 85 -15.67 -20.06 21.29
CA ILE A 85 -15.20 -19.04 20.35
C ILE A 85 -15.92 -17.74 20.72
N SER A 86 -15.32 -16.96 21.63
CA SER A 86 -15.74 -15.59 21.90
C SER A 86 -15.53 -14.77 20.63
N MET A 87 -16.60 -14.42 19.93
CA MET A 87 -16.55 -13.46 18.83
C MET A 87 -15.97 -12.16 19.37
N LEU A 88 -14.82 -11.72 18.84
CA LEU A 88 -14.24 -10.45 19.27
C LEU A 88 -15.25 -9.33 18.98
N PRO A 89 -15.44 -8.39 19.92
CA PRO A 89 -16.31 -7.26 19.71
C PRO A 89 -15.87 -6.49 18.45
N TYR A 90 -16.80 -6.34 17.51
CA TYR A 90 -16.58 -5.68 16.22
C TYR A 90 -16.10 -4.23 16.40
N ASN A 91 -16.49 -3.58 17.49
CA ASN A 91 -16.12 -2.21 17.82
C ASN A 91 -15.45 -2.20 19.21
N PRO A 92 -14.29 -1.56 19.45
CA PRO A 92 -13.49 -0.68 18.57
C PRO A 92 -12.34 -1.36 17.81
N PHE A 93 -12.10 -2.65 18.05
CA PHE A 93 -10.88 -3.34 17.59
C PHE A 93 -10.70 -3.30 16.08
N VAL A 94 -11.79 -3.45 15.31
CA VAL A 94 -11.74 -3.47 13.85
C VAL A 94 -11.24 -2.14 13.27
N TYR A 95 -11.79 -1.01 13.73
CA TYR A 95 -11.39 0.31 13.24
C TYR A 95 -9.93 0.61 13.56
N GLN A 96 -9.49 0.24 14.77
CA GLN A 96 -8.11 0.47 15.20
C GLN A 96 -7.12 -0.35 14.36
N VAL A 97 -7.41 -1.63 14.12
CA VAL A 97 -6.56 -2.50 13.29
C VAL A 97 -6.57 -2.07 11.82
N SER A 98 -7.72 -1.69 11.27
CA SER A 98 -7.81 -1.17 9.91
C SER A 98 -7.01 0.11 9.73
N LEU A 99 -7.06 1.04 10.70
CA LEU A 99 -6.29 2.27 10.67
C LEU A 99 -4.77 1.98 10.69
N ILE A 100 -4.33 1.08 11.58
CA ILE A 100 -2.91 0.68 11.67
C ILE A 100 -2.44 0.05 10.36
N LEU A 101 -3.23 -0.86 9.78
CA LEU A 101 -2.90 -1.50 8.49
C LEU A 101 -2.79 -0.48 7.36
N LEU A 102 -3.70 0.48 7.30
CA LEU A 102 -3.69 1.55 6.29
C LEU A 102 -2.43 2.41 6.43
N VAL A 103 -2.08 2.81 7.66
CA VAL A 103 -0.87 3.59 7.94
C VAL A 103 0.38 2.80 7.54
N ILE A 104 0.46 1.52 7.91
CA ILE A 104 1.60 0.66 7.56
C ILE A 104 1.74 0.52 6.05
N GLY A 105 0.65 0.21 5.32
CA GLY A 105 0.72 0.06 3.87
C GLY A 105 1.01 1.37 3.14
N ALA A 106 0.51 2.51 3.62
CA ALA A 106 0.88 3.82 3.11
C ALA A 106 2.38 4.11 3.32
N ILE A 107 2.92 3.85 4.52
CA ILE A 107 4.35 4.00 4.82
C ILE A 107 5.17 3.11 3.89
N ILE A 108 4.81 1.83 3.73
CA ILE A 108 5.53 0.90 2.86
C ILE A 108 5.49 1.36 1.39
N GLY A 109 4.34 1.81 0.89
CA GLY A 109 4.19 2.32 -0.47
C GLY A 109 5.07 3.54 -0.75
N VAL A 110 5.06 4.51 0.17
CA VAL A 110 5.92 5.70 0.13
C VAL A 110 7.40 5.34 0.22
N TRP A 111 7.76 4.46 1.16
CA TRP A 111 9.17 4.14 1.41
C TRP A 111 9.75 3.28 0.29
N GLY A 112 8.94 2.37 -0.25
CA GLY A 112 9.24 1.61 -1.46
C GLY A 112 9.46 2.54 -2.67
N SER A 113 8.60 3.54 -2.87
CA SER A 113 8.75 4.46 -3.99
C SER A 113 9.99 5.35 -3.89
N LEU A 114 10.23 5.94 -2.73
CA LEU A 114 11.37 6.83 -2.46
C LEU A 114 12.72 6.10 -2.58
N THR A 115 12.80 4.89 -2.03
CA THR A 115 14.03 4.08 -2.08
C THR A 115 14.37 3.70 -3.51
N SER A 116 13.35 3.42 -4.32
CA SER A 116 13.54 3.04 -5.71
C SER A 116 14.05 4.18 -6.58
N ILE A 117 13.47 5.38 -6.42
CA ILE A 117 13.93 6.60 -7.09
C ILE A 117 15.40 6.86 -6.78
N ARG A 118 15.82 6.76 -5.51
CA ARG A 118 17.23 6.97 -5.11
C ARG A 118 18.19 5.97 -5.73
N LYS A 119 17.76 4.72 -5.95
CA LYS A 119 18.60 3.65 -6.50
C LYS A 119 18.76 3.76 -8.02
N PHE A 120 17.76 4.30 -8.72
CA PHE A 120 17.76 4.37 -10.19
C PHE A 120 18.11 5.75 -10.78
N LEU A 121 17.97 6.86 -10.03
CA LEU A 121 18.46 8.19 -10.47
C LEU A 121 19.94 8.44 -10.14
N LYS A 122 20.68 7.41 -9.70
CA LYS A 122 22.13 7.48 -9.44
C LYS A 122 22.97 6.92 -10.59
N VAL A 123 22.39 6.88 -11.81
CA VAL A 123 23.07 6.60 -13.07
C VAL A 123 22.87 7.79 -14.00
#